data_AF-A0A9N9XND4-F1
#
_entry.id   AF-A0A9N9XND4-F1
#
_cell.length_a   1.000
_cell.length_b   1.000
_cell.length_c   1.000
_cell.angle_alpha   90.00
_cell.angle_beta   90.00
_cell.angle_gamma   90.00
#
_symmetry.space_group_name_H-M   'P 1'
#
loop_
_entity.id
_entity.type
_entity.pdbx_description
1 polymer ?
#
loop_
_entity_poly.entity_id
_entity_poly.type
_entity_poly.pdbx_seq_one_letter_code
_entity_poly.pdbx_strand_id
1 'polypeptide(L)'
;MSSLEVDLFDKCPICTQSLKPPIGQCKNGHNMCQECMKQAKITECPICKGPLSDTRNYTLEKLLTMIIESNRTTCIYHPQGCKFTVLLKDKEAHEAECRYRTYLCEGHIFAKWPCSWWGNYANVYQHFKDSHKNHTTMNFKTKSTMKINFLNTYDIQIISHPSHYYFYYKHKVDMEAEKVYWTFQLIGLRSQAKHFYYSFKIHDGWKKIEVIEMCHSDSVDAEEIFQSEKCVAISFASLKNFLNDQQEISFDFNIFKPYVQVEN
;
A
#
# COMPACT_ATOMS: atom_id res chain seq x y z
N MET A 1 18.82 23.26 -9.35
CA MET A 1 20.16 22.75 -9.75
C MET A 1 20.04 21.24 -9.81
N SER A 2 20.42 20.68 -10.95
CA SER A 2 20.00 19.38 -11.48
C SER A 2 20.35 18.21 -10.56
N SER A 3 19.44 17.25 -10.54
CA SER A 3 19.64 15.86 -10.16
C SER A 3 21.05 15.37 -10.53
N LEU A 4 21.91 15.22 -9.53
CA LEU A 4 22.95 14.20 -9.57
C LEU A 4 22.27 12.84 -9.36
N GLU A 5 21.36 12.48 -10.27
CA GLU A 5 21.32 11.09 -10.72
C GLU A 5 22.60 10.98 -11.51
N VAL A 6 23.64 10.49 -10.85
CA VAL A 6 24.82 10.07 -11.58
C VAL A 6 24.33 8.94 -12.47
N ASP A 7 24.11 9.26 -13.75
CA ASP A 7 23.90 8.32 -14.85
C ASP A 7 25.23 7.58 -15.05
N LEU A 8 25.62 6.83 -14.02
CA LEU A 8 26.94 6.22 -13.85
C LEU A 8 27.12 5.08 -14.87
N PHE A 9 26.02 4.61 -15.45
CA PHE A 9 25.96 3.57 -16.48
C PHE A 9 24.81 3.85 -17.44
N ASP A 10 24.99 3.45 -18.71
CA ASP A 10 23.96 3.55 -19.73
C ASP A 10 22.65 2.84 -19.32
N LYS A 11 21.52 3.40 -19.73
CA LYS A 11 20.20 2.77 -19.60
C LYS A 11 20.11 1.53 -20.47
N CYS A 12 19.32 0.55 -20.04
CA CYS A 12 19.06 -0.64 -20.86
C CYS A 12 18.38 -0.21 -22.18
N PRO A 13 18.89 -0.62 -23.35
CA PRO A 13 18.31 -0.22 -24.64
C PRO A 13 16.95 -0.87 -24.93
N ILE A 14 16.50 -1.81 -24.10
CA ILE A 14 15.23 -2.52 -24.26
C ILE A 14 14.14 -1.86 -23.41
N CYS A 15 14.34 -1.77 -22.10
CA CYS A 15 13.33 -1.20 -21.18
C CYS A 15 13.50 0.28 -20.89
N THR A 16 14.58 0.90 -21.38
CA THR A 16 14.96 2.32 -21.18
C THR A 16 15.08 2.76 -19.72
N GLN A 17 15.12 1.81 -18.78
CA GLN A 17 15.41 2.03 -17.36
C GLN A 17 16.88 1.75 -17.05
N SER A 18 17.34 2.15 -15.86
CA SER A 18 18.64 1.77 -15.32
C SER A 18 18.85 0.25 -15.37
N LEU A 19 20.07 -0.17 -15.68
CA LEU A 19 20.45 -1.58 -15.75
C LEU A 19 20.20 -2.28 -14.40
N LYS A 20 19.53 -3.44 -14.45
CA LYS A 20 19.18 -4.27 -13.29
C LYS A 20 19.83 -5.65 -13.43
N PRO A 21 20.69 -6.08 -12.48
CA PRO A 21 21.24 -7.42 -12.48
C PRO A 21 20.13 -8.51 -12.57
N PRO A 22 20.37 -9.62 -13.26
CA PRO A 22 21.61 -9.95 -13.98
C PRO A 22 21.81 -9.15 -15.28
N ILE A 23 23.06 -8.79 -15.60
CA ILE A 23 23.41 -7.99 -16.77
C ILE A 23 24.02 -8.86 -17.85
N GLY A 24 23.30 -9.00 -18.97
CA GLY A 24 23.82 -9.61 -20.19
C GLY A 24 24.56 -8.59 -21.05
N GLN A 25 25.43 -9.08 -21.93
CA GLN A 25 26.19 -8.26 -22.86
C GLN A 25 26.19 -8.84 -24.27
N CYS A 26 26.37 -8.00 -25.29
CA CYS A 26 26.75 -8.51 -26.60
C CYS A 26 28.26 -8.77 -26.67
N LYS A 27 28.74 -9.45 -27.72
CA LYS A 27 30.18 -9.70 -27.89
C LYS A 27 31.02 -8.42 -28.04
N ASN A 28 30.37 -7.29 -28.34
CA ASN A 28 31.01 -5.97 -28.41
C ASN A 28 30.91 -5.17 -27.09
N GLY A 29 30.35 -5.74 -26.02
CA GLY A 29 30.35 -5.15 -24.68
C GLY A 29 29.15 -4.24 -24.33
N HIS A 30 28.13 -4.10 -25.20
CA HIS A 30 26.91 -3.36 -24.85
C HIS A 30 26.07 -4.13 -23.84
N ASN A 31 25.66 -3.46 -22.77
CA ASN A 31 24.98 -4.06 -21.61
C ASN A 31 23.45 -3.96 -21.72
N MET A 32 22.75 -5.01 -21.30
CA MET A 32 21.29 -5.09 -21.23
C MET A 32 20.87 -5.87 -19.99
N CYS A 33 19.70 -5.57 -19.42
CA CYS A 33 19.12 -6.44 -18.39
C CYS A 33 18.85 -7.82 -19.02
N GLN A 34 19.37 -8.88 -18.41
CA GLN A 34 19.22 -10.24 -18.94
C GLN A 34 17.74 -10.63 -19.03
N GLU A 35 16.93 -10.15 -18.09
CA GLU A 35 15.48 -10.37 -18.11
C GLU A 35 14.82 -9.69 -19.32
N CYS A 36 15.22 -8.47 -19.66
CA CYS A 36 14.73 -7.79 -20.85
C CYS A 36 15.15 -8.51 -22.14
N MET A 37 16.37 -9.07 -22.18
CA MET A 37 16.82 -9.87 -23.33
C MET A 37 15.94 -11.10 -23.54
N LYS A 38 15.59 -11.81 -22.45
CA LYS A 38 14.71 -12.99 -22.47
C LYS A 38 13.29 -12.63 -22.88
N GLN A 39 12.71 -11.59 -22.27
CA GLN A 39 11.34 -11.14 -22.55
C GLN A 39 11.18 -10.68 -23.99
N ALA A 40 12.13 -9.90 -24.51
CA ALA A 40 12.12 -9.41 -25.88
C ALA A 40 12.60 -10.46 -26.90
N LYS A 41 13.08 -11.64 -26.45
CA LYS A 41 13.61 -12.73 -27.28
C LYS A 41 14.59 -12.26 -28.35
N ILE A 42 15.46 -11.32 -27.99
CA ILE A 42 16.41 -10.76 -28.95
C ILE A 42 17.50 -11.78 -29.30
N THR A 43 17.91 -11.79 -30.56
CA THR A 43 19.00 -12.64 -31.08
C THR A 43 20.25 -11.84 -31.44
N GLU A 44 20.12 -10.52 -31.50
CA GLU A 44 21.17 -9.56 -31.84
C GLU A 44 21.12 -8.36 -30.89
N CYS A 45 22.25 -7.66 -30.76
CA CYS A 45 22.34 -6.46 -29.95
C CYS A 45 21.48 -5.33 -30.56
N PRO A 46 20.56 -4.72 -29.80
CA PRO A 46 19.75 -3.59 -30.29
C PRO A 46 20.57 -2.36 -30.69
N ILE A 47 21.77 -2.21 -30.11
CA ILE A 47 22.65 -1.04 -30.34
C ILE A 47 23.53 -1.24 -31.57
N CYS A 48 24.30 -2.35 -31.62
CA CYS A 48 25.32 -2.55 -32.65
C CYS A 48 25.02 -3.68 -33.63
N LYS A 49 23.85 -4.33 -33.52
CA LYS A 49 23.44 -5.47 -34.38
C LYS A 49 24.38 -6.68 -34.35
N GLY A 50 25.29 -6.71 -33.37
CA GLY A 50 26.25 -7.80 -33.18
C GLY A 50 25.65 -8.99 -32.40
N PRO A 51 26.33 -10.15 -32.42
CA PRO A 51 25.88 -11.34 -31.70
C PRO A 51 25.86 -11.10 -30.18
N LEU A 52 24.89 -11.72 -29.52
CA LEU A 52 24.79 -11.72 -28.06
C LEU A 52 25.87 -12.63 -27.45
N SER A 53 26.29 -12.32 -26.22
CA SER A 53 27.19 -13.17 -25.43
C SER A 53 26.38 -14.03 -24.47
N ASP A 54 26.85 -15.25 -24.22
CA ASP A 54 26.29 -16.13 -23.19
C ASP A 54 26.82 -15.81 -21.78
N THR A 55 27.71 -14.81 -21.68
CA THR A 55 28.30 -14.37 -20.40
C THR A 55 27.58 -13.16 -19.82
N ARG A 56 27.65 -13.03 -18.49
CA ARG A 56 27.18 -11.86 -17.74
C ARG A 56 28.30 -10.88 -17.44
N ASN A 57 27.95 -9.61 -17.26
CA ASN A 57 28.87 -8.59 -16.80
C ASN A 57 28.90 -8.52 -15.26
N TYR A 58 29.53 -9.52 -14.64
CA TYR A 58 29.64 -9.63 -13.17
C TYR A 58 30.30 -8.41 -12.51
N THR A 59 31.25 -7.78 -13.20
CA THR A 59 31.92 -6.57 -12.70
C THR A 59 30.92 -5.42 -12.58
N LEU A 60 30.12 -5.19 -13.62
CA LEU A 60 29.08 -4.17 -13.59
C LEU A 60 27.99 -4.50 -12.57
N GLU A 61 27.57 -5.76 -12.46
CA GLU A 61 26.64 -6.20 -11.42
C GLU A 61 27.16 -5.85 -10.01
N LYS A 62 28.43 -6.17 -9.71
CA LYS A 62 29.05 -5.86 -8.42
C LYS A 62 29.14 -4.36 -8.15
N LEU A 63 29.50 -3.57 -9.16
CA LEU A 63 29.55 -2.11 -9.05
C LEU A 63 28.17 -1.51 -8.79
N LEU A 64 27.14 -1.97 -9.49
CA LEU A 64 25.75 -1.55 -9.27
C LEU A 64 25.30 -1.85 -7.85
N THR A 65 25.56 -3.06 -7.35
CA THR A 65 25.26 -3.43 -5.96
C THR A 65 25.97 -2.51 -4.97
N MET A 66 27.28 -2.28 -5.14
CA MET A 66 28.04 -1.40 -4.26
C MET A 66 27.47 0.02 -4.24
N ILE A 67 27.14 0.58 -5.42
CA ILE A 67 26.53 1.91 -5.54
C ILE A 67 25.18 1.97 -4.83
N ILE A 68 24.32 0.98 -5.02
CA ILE A 68 23.00 0.92 -4.37
C ILE A 68 23.13 0.85 -2.84
N GLU A 69 24.14 0.14 -2.34
CA GLU A 69 24.37 -0.04 -0.90
C GLU A 69 25.08 1.13 -0.23
N SER A 70 25.97 1.84 -0.93
CA SER A 70 26.82 2.88 -0.33
C SER A 70 26.40 4.31 -0.65
N ASN A 71 25.66 4.55 -1.73
CA ASN A 71 25.30 5.91 -2.14
C ASN A 71 24.00 6.39 -1.51
N ARG A 72 23.97 7.70 -1.27
CA ARG A 72 22.80 8.41 -0.77
C ARG A 72 22.19 9.28 -1.87
N THR A 73 20.89 9.48 -1.80
CA THR A 73 20.11 10.26 -2.76
C THR A 73 18.99 11.01 -2.04
N THR A 74 18.53 12.09 -2.65
CA THR A 74 17.39 12.87 -2.13
C THR A 74 16.07 12.19 -2.50
N CYS A 75 15.08 12.31 -1.64
CA CYS A 75 13.70 11.89 -1.90
C CYS A 75 13.10 12.62 -3.12
N ILE A 76 12.30 11.93 -3.96
CA ILE A 76 11.53 12.54 -5.05
C ILE A 76 10.61 13.67 -4.57
N TYR A 77 10.17 13.61 -3.30
CA TYR A 77 9.32 14.61 -2.68
C TYR A 77 10.10 15.79 -2.07
N HIS A 78 11.39 15.92 -2.38
CA HIS A 78 12.21 17.06 -1.94
C HIS A 78 11.64 18.42 -2.37
N PRO A 79 11.12 18.61 -3.61
CA PRO A 79 10.45 19.85 -4.00
C PRO A 79 9.24 20.21 -3.14
N GLN A 80 8.55 19.21 -2.57
CA GLN A 80 7.39 19.36 -1.70
C GLN A 80 7.78 19.60 -0.22
N GLY A 81 9.07 19.56 0.10
CA GLY A 81 9.60 19.86 1.43
C GLY A 81 10.29 18.70 2.13
N CYS A 82 10.40 17.52 1.50
CA CYS A 82 11.14 16.41 2.09
C CYS A 82 12.65 16.72 2.13
N LYS A 83 13.22 16.87 3.32
CA LYS A 83 14.66 17.16 3.49
C LYS A 83 15.52 15.90 3.64
N PHE A 84 14.92 14.72 3.54
CA PHE A 84 15.65 13.47 3.75
C PHE A 84 16.54 13.16 2.55
N THR A 85 17.79 12.84 2.87
CA THR A 85 18.70 12.12 1.99
C THR A 85 18.83 10.72 2.55
N VAL A 86 18.50 9.70 1.77
CA VAL A 86 18.43 8.28 2.17
C VAL A 86 19.41 7.45 1.36
N LEU A 87 19.76 6.24 1.82
CA LEU A 87 20.53 5.31 1.00
C LEU A 87 19.69 4.91 -0.22
N LEU A 88 20.35 4.69 -1.37
CA LEU A 88 19.65 4.36 -2.60
C LEU A 88 18.80 3.09 -2.46
N LYS A 89 19.31 2.07 -1.76
CA LYS A 89 18.55 0.85 -1.40
C LYS A 89 17.28 1.09 -0.58
N ASP A 90 17.24 2.17 0.19
CA ASP A 90 16.11 2.51 1.09
C ASP A 90 15.19 3.58 0.48
N LYS A 91 15.50 4.08 -0.73
CA LYS A 91 14.80 5.20 -1.36
C LYS A 91 13.32 4.89 -1.58
N GLU A 92 13.02 3.75 -2.18
CA GLU A 92 11.64 3.34 -2.49
C GLU A 92 10.80 3.17 -1.23
N ALA A 93 11.35 2.50 -0.21
CA ALA A 93 10.69 2.34 1.09
C ALA A 93 10.42 3.68 1.78
N HIS A 94 11.38 4.62 1.72
CA HIS A 94 11.18 5.97 2.24
C HIS A 94 10.07 6.72 1.48
N GLU A 95 10.07 6.64 0.14
CA GLU A 95 9.13 7.37 -0.72
C GLU A 95 7.70 6.85 -0.56
N ALA A 96 7.52 5.53 -0.41
CA ALA A 96 6.24 4.90 -0.11
C ALA A 96 5.63 5.39 1.22
N GLU A 97 6.45 5.82 2.18
CA GLU A 97 6.02 6.36 3.47
C GLU A 97 6.38 7.84 3.66
N CYS A 98 6.70 8.57 2.60
CA CYS A 98 7.10 9.96 2.78
C CYS A 98 5.88 10.78 3.22
N ARG A 99 6.02 11.63 4.24
CA ARG A 99 4.94 12.55 4.67
C ARG A 99 4.44 13.45 3.54
N TYR A 100 5.31 13.74 2.57
CA TYR A 100 5.03 14.58 1.41
C TYR A 100 4.55 13.80 0.19
N ARG A 101 4.35 12.49 0.32
CA ARG A 101 3.92 11.66 -0.81
C ARG A 101 2.56 12.06 -1.33
N THR A 102 2.34 11.75 -2.60
CA THR A 102 1.05 11.85 -3.25
C THR A 102 0.23 10.60 -2.99
N TYR A 103 -1.05 10.78 -2.73
CA TYR A 103 -2.04 9.73 -2.54
C TYR A 103 -2.84 9.59 -3.82
N LEU A 104 -3.05 8.35 -4.25
CA LEU A 104 -4.09 8.01 -5.22
C LEU A 104 -5.40 7.79 -4.47
N CYS A 105 -6.53 7.83 -5.17
CA CYS A 105 -7.81 7.46 -4.56
C CYS A 105 -7.77 6.00 -4.09
N GLU A 106 -7.87 5.77 -2.78
CA GLU A 106 -7.90 4.40 -2.25
C GLU A 106 -9.15 3.63 -2.71
N GLY A 107 -10.25 4.32 -3.02
CA GLY A 107 -11.40 3.72 -3.69
C GLY A 107 -11.08 3.15 -5.07
N HIS A 108 -10.16 3.78 -5.82
CA HIS A 108 -9.68 3.25 -7.08
C HIS A 108 -8.75 2.04 -6.87
N ILE A 109 -7.81 2.12 -5.93
CA ILE A 109 -6.84 1.05 -5.65
C ILE A 109 -7.55 -0.20 -5.12
N PHE A 110 -8.36 -0.02 -4.07
CA PHE A 110 -8.96 -1.10 -3.30
C PHE A 110 -10.31 -1.55 -3.85
N ALA A 111 -11.27 -0.62 -3.96
CA ALA A 111 -12.65 -0.93 -4.35
C ALA A 111 -12.90 -0.82 -5.87
N LYS A 112 -11.85 -0.58 -6.67
CA LYS A 112 -11.88 -0.46 -8.14
C LYS A 112 -12.87 0.58 -8.66
N TRP A 113 -13.11 1.64 -7.88
CA TRP A 113 -13.94 2.75 -8.31
C TRP A 113 -13.33 3.44 -9.54
N PRO A 114 -14.17 3.94 -10.48
CA PRO A 114 -13.71 4.69 -11.64
C PRO A 114 -13.29 6.11 -11.20
N CYS A 115 -12.12 6.21 -10.56
CA CYS A 115 -11.59 7.46 -10.04
C CYS A 115 -10.11 7.60 -10.39
N SER A 116 -9.74 8.71 -11.03
CA SER A 116 -8.36 9.03 -11.41
C SER A 116 -7.74 10.11 -10.51
N TRP A 117 -8.32 10.36 -9.34
CA TRP A 117 -7.85 11.40 -8.44
C TRP A 117 -6.49 11.04 -7.83
N TRP A 118 -5.64 12.04 -7.73
CA TRP A 118 -4.41 12.00 -6.95
C TRP A 118 -4.15 13.36 -6.32
N GLY A 119 -3.50 13.38 -5.16
CA GLY A 119 -3.26 14.63 -4.43
C GLY A 119 -2.43 14.46 -3.17
N ASN A 120 -2.29 15.53 -2.40
CA ASN A 120 -1.58 15.50 -1.11
C ASN A 120 -2.53 15.07 0.03
N TYR A 121 -1.95 14.78 1.20
CA TYR A 121 -2.68 14.39 2.42
C TYR A 121 -3.84 15.33 2.79
N ALA A 122 -3.64 16.64 2.67
CA ALA A 122 -4.63 17.64 3.09
C ALA A 122 -5.92 17.58 2.26
N ASN A 123 -5.86 17.03 1.05
CA ASN A 123 -7.00 16.96 0.15
C ASN A 123 -7.70 15.59 0.11
N VAL A 124 -7.14 14.56 0.75
CA VAL A 124 -7.69 13.19 0.70
C VAL A 124 -9.11 13.12 1.27
N TYR A 125 -9.34 13.71 2.45
CA TYR A 125 -10.66 13.71 3.08
C TYR A 125 -11.71 14.45 2.25
N GLN A 126 -11.36 15.64 1.76
CA GLN A 126 -12.26 16.45 0.96
C GLN A 126 -12.59 15.78 -0.39
N HIS A 127 -11.60 15.12 -1.00
CA HIS A 127 -11.82 14.33 -2.21
C HIS A 127 -12.89 13.24 -2.02
N PHE A 128 -12.78 12.43 -0.96
CA PHE A 128 -13.78 11.40 -0.66
C PHE A 128 -15.18 12.00 -0.50
N LYS A 129 -15.28 13.09 0.27
CA LYS A 129 -16.54 13.78 0.53
C LYS A 129 -17.20 14.35 -0.74
N ASP A 130 -16.42 14.96 -1.63
CA ASP A 130 -16.96 15.67 -2.79
C ASP A 130 -17.20 14.75 -3.99
N SER A 131 -16.29 13.80 -4.20
CA SER A 131 -16.25 12.96 -5.40
C SER A 131 -17.03 11.66 -5.22
N HIS A 132 -17.22 11.18 -3.98
CA HIS A 132 -17.85 9.89 -3.69
C HIS A 132 -19.00 10.06 -2.67
N LYS A 133 -20.08 10.74 -3.07
CA LYS A 133 -21.11 11.25 -2.12
C LYS A 133 -21.94 10.19 -1.36
N ASN A 134 -21.96 8.93 -1.80
CA ASN A 134 -22.77 7.89 -1.17
C ASN A 134 -21.94 7.10 -0.16
N HIS A 135 -22.15 7.36 1.15
CA HIS A 135 -21.60 6.57 2.26
C HIS A 135 -20.07 6.37 2.23
N THR A 136 -19.29 7.40 1.94
CA THR A 136 -17.81 7.29 1.95
C THR A 136 -17.16 7.96 3.15
N THR A 137 -17.92 8.58 4.03
CA THR A 137 -17.41 9.16 5.27
C THR A 137 -18.06 8.51 6.48
N MET A 138 -17.28 8.33 7.54
CA MET A 138 -17.71 7.76 8.81
C MET A 138 -17.15 8.54 10.00
N ASN A 139 -17.85 8.43 11.14
CA ASN A 139 -17.32 8.90 12.42
C ASN A 139 -16.31 7.89 12.97
N PHE A 140 -15.30 8.37 13.71
CA PHE A 140 -14.28 7.52 14.35
C PHE A 140 -14.84 6.56 15.40
N LYS A 141 -16.04 6.84 15.89
CA LYS A 141 -16.86 5.97 16.73
C LYS A 141 -18.25 5.90 16.12
N THR A 142 -18.68 4.70 15.75
CA THR A 142 -19.95 4.48 15.07
C THR A 142 -20.65 3.26 15.65
N LYS A 143 -21.98 3.36 15.76
CA LYS A 143 -22.89 2.25 16.06
C LYS A 143 -23.90 2.22 14.92
N SER A 144 -24.01 1.12 14.19
CA SER A 144 -24.87 1.06 13.02
C SER A 144 -25.25 -0.38 12.67
N THR A 145 -26.09 -0.52 11.64
CA THR A 145 -26.34 -1.79 10.98
C THR A 145 -25.71 -1.78 9.59
N MET A 146 -25.28 -2.95 9.11
CA MET A 146 -24.82 -3.11 7.73
C MET A 146 -25.45 -4.35 7.13
N LYS A 147 -25.95 -4.20 5.90
CA LYS A 147 -26.41 -5.33 5.11
C LYS A 147 -25.22 -6.16 4.65
N ILE A 148 -25.28 -7.46 4.88
CA ILE A 148 -24.23 -8.39 4.44
C ILE A 148 -24.73 -9.19 3.25
N ASN A 149 -24.04 -9.01 2.13
CA ASN A 149 -24.23 -9.83 0.94
C ASN A 149 -23.03 -10.78 0.89
N PHE A 150 -23.26 -12.10 0.92
CA PHE A 150 -22.19 -13.11 0.81
C PHE A 150 -21.71 -13.27 -0.64
N LEU A 151 -21.30 -12.16 -1.24
CA LEU A 151 -20.73 -12.05 -2.58
C LEU A 151 -19.43 -11.25 -2.47
N ASN A 152 -18.48 -11.52 -3.37
CA ASN A 152 -17.22 -10.80 -3.41
C ASN A 152 -17.47 -9.29 -3.51
N THR A 153 -17.12 -8.56 -2.46
CA THR A 153 -17.33 -7.11 -2.35
C THR A 153 -16.15 -6.47 -1.65
N TYR A 154 -15.84 -5.24 -2.08
CA TYR A 154 -14.81 -4.39 -1.52
C TYR A 154 -15.44 -3.02 -1.31
N ASP A 155 -15.50 -2.60 -0.05
CA ASP A 155 -16.06 -1.31 0.33
C ASP A 155 -15.06 -0.51 1.16
N ILE A 156 -15.10 0.81 1.01
CA ILE A 156 -14.15 1.70 1.65
C ILE A 156 -14.78 3.04 2.03
N GLN A 157 -14.45 3.49 3.23
CA GLN A 157 -14.84 4.79 3.77
C GLN A 157 -13.63 5.49 4.37
N ILE A 158 -13.69 6.81 4.44
CA ILE A 158 -12.72 7.64 5.15
C ILE A 158 -13.30 8.14 6.47
N ILE A 159 -12.46 8.15 7.50
CA ILE A 159 -12.80 8.56 8.85
C ILE A 159 -11.93 9.76 9.24
N SER A 160 -12.55 10.79 9.81
CA SER A 160 -11.84 11.89 10.48
C SER A 160 -11.78 11.62 11.98
N HIS A 161 -10.56 11.53 12.52
CA HIS A 161 -10.32 11.25 13.93
C HIS A 161 -10.03 12.55 14.71
N PRO A 162 -10.48 12.69 15.98
CA PRO A 162 -10.24 13.89 16.79
C PRO A 162 -8.77 14.28 16.97
N SER A 163 -7.84 13.34 16.82
CA SER A 163 -6.39 13.60 16.81
C SER A 163 -5.85 14.18 15.49
N HIS A 164 -6.71 14.70 14.62
CA HIS A 164 -6.37 15.28 13.31
C HIS A 164 -5.73 14.30 12.30
N TYR A 165 -5.99 13.00 12.49
CA TYR A 165 -5.57 11.94 11.57
C TYR A 165 -6.78 11.43 10.78
N TYR A 166 -6.53 11.00 9.55
CA TYR A 166 -7.51 10.30 8.73
C TYR A 166 -7.24 8.80 8.72
N PHE A 167 -8.31 8.01 8.62
CA PHE A 167 -8.25 6.56 8.54
C PHE A 167 -9.10 6.06 7.38
N TYR A 168 -8.65 5.01 6.70
CA TYR A 168 -9.51 4.20 5.84
C TYR A 168 -10.17 3.10 6.67
N TYR A 169 -11.49 3.04 6.63
CA TYR A 169 -12.24 1.83 6.93
C TYR A 169 -12.33 1.01 5.65
N LYS A 170 -11.93 -0.25 5.70
CA LYS A 170 -12.04 -1.18 4.56
C LYS A 170 -12.81 -2.42 4.99
N HIS A 171 -13.76 -2.81 4.14
CA HIS A 171 -14.58 -4.00 4.30
C HIS A 171 -14.41 -4.88 3.05
N LYS A 172 -14.17 -6.17 3.27
CA LYS A 172 -14.07 -7.17 2.20
C LYS A 172 -14.95 -8.37 2.55
N VAL A 173 -15.79 -8.79 1.63
CA VAL A 173 -16.42 -10.12 1.67
C VAL A 173 -15.66 -10.99 0.67
N ASP A 174 -15.12 -12.10 1.13
CA ASP A 174 -14.37 -13.06 0.31
C ASP A 174 -15.12 -14.39 0.28
N MET A 175 -15.60 -14.74 -0.92
CA MET A 175 -16.37 -15.95 -1.15
C MET A 175 -15.48 -17.20 -1.17
N GLU A 176 -14.23 -17.09 -1.63
CA GLU A 176 -13.31 -18.23 -1.71
C GLU A 176 -12.83 -18.63 -0.32
N ALA A 177 -12.54 -17.64 0.53
CA ALA A 177 -12.16 -17.86 1.92
C ALA A 177 -13.37 -18.09 2.85
N GLU A 178 -14.61 -17.89 2.37
CA GLU A 178 -15.84 -17.84 3.15
C GLU A 178 -15.73 -16.94 4.40
N LYS A 179 -15.13 -15.76 4.25
CA LYS A 179 -14.82 -14.83 5.34
C LYS A 179 -15.18 -13.39 5.00
N VAL A 180 -15.55 -12.64 6.03
CA VAL A 180 -15.75 -11.20 5.98
C VAL A 180 -14.68 -10.52 6.82
N TYR A 181 -14.08 -9.48 6.27
CA TYR A 181 -12.96 -8.77 6.83
C TYR A 181 -13.27 -7.29 7.05
N TRP A 182 -12.79 -6.74 8.16
CA TRP A 182 -12.76 -5.30 8.42
C TRP A 182 -11.39 -4.88 8.94
N THR A 183 -10.84 -3.81 8.38
CA THR A 183 -9.60 -3.20 8.85
C THR A 183 -9.68 -1.68 8.84
N PHE A 184 -8.92 -1.06 9.74
CA PHE A 184 -8.80 0.38 9.87
C PHE A 184 -7.34 0.78 9.69
N GLN A 185 -7.03 1.45 8.59
CA GLN A 185 -5.67 1.87 8.25
C GLN A 185 -5.50 3.37 8.47
N LEU A 186 -4.48 3.78 9.20
CA LEU A 186 -4.07 5.16 9.31
C LEU A 186 -3.53 5.65 7.96
N ILE A 187 -4.03 6.77 7.46
CA ILE A 187 -3.45 7.46 6.30
C ILE A 187 -2.21 8.22 6.80
N GLY A 188 -1.02 7.63 6.65
CA GLY A 188 0.20 8.17 7.23
C GLY A 188 1.29 7.13 7.48
N LEU A 189 2.20 7.42 8.42
CA LEU A 189 3.40 6.61 8.66
C LEU A 189 3.09 5.35 9.49
N ARG A 190 3.80 4.24 9.27
CA ARG A 190 3.75 3.05 10.15
C ARG A 190 4.08 3.40 11.61
N SER A 191 5.06 4.29 11.80
CA SER A 191 5.45 4.77 13.13
C SER A 191 4.36 5.57 13.84
N GLN A 192 3.39 6.14 13.12
CA GLN A 192 2.22 6.79 13.69
C GLN A 192 1.11 5.76 13.93
N ALA A 193 0.87 4.86 12.97
CA ALA A 193 -0.19 3.86 12.99
C ALA A 193 -0.13 2.96 14.24
N LYS A 194 1.07 2.56 14.66
CA LYS A 194 1.30 1.73 15.86
C LYS A 194 0.76 2.29 17.20
N HIS A 195 0.42 3.58 17.24
CA HIS A 195 -0.14 4.22 18.43
C HIS A 195 -1.67 4.22 18.43
N PHE A 196 -2.30 3.74 17.37
CA PHE A 196 -3.75 3.65 17.23
C PHE A 196 -4.19 2.20 17.18
N TYR A 197 -5.32 1.94 17.82
CA TYR A 197 -5.99 0.66 17.88
C TYR A 197 -7.45 0.89 17.55
N TYR A 198 -8.13 -0.14 17.10
CA TYR A 198 -9.57 -0.11 16.90
C TYR A 198 -10.20 -1.29 17.63
N SER A 199 -11.40 -1.06 18.17
CA SER A 199 -12.29 -2.15 18.54
C SER A 199 -13.41 -2.23 17.52
N PHE A 200 -13.74 -3.44 17.10
CA PHE A 200 -14.89 -3.73 16.24
C PHE A 200 -15.71 -4.82 16.88
N LYS A 201 -16.97 -4.52 17.16
CA LYS A 201 -17.89 -5.38 17.88
C LYS A 201 -19.08 -5.66 16.98
N ILE A 202 -19.39 -6.94 16.76
CA ILE A 202 -20.62 -7.41 16.12
C ILE A 202 -21.50 -7.99 17.23
N HIS A 203 -22.79 -7.65 17.25
CA HIS A 203 -23.69 -8.09 18.32
C HIS A 203 -25.14 -8.21 17.87
N ASP A 204 -25.93 -9.00 18.60
CA ASP A 204 -27.39 -9.14 18.42
C ASP A 204 -28.20 -8.72 19.67
N GLY A 205 -27.52 -8.12 20.66
CA GLY A 205 -28.07 -7.74 21.96
C GLY A 205 -27.74 -8.71 23.09
N TRP A 206 -27.52 -10.00 22.78
CA TRP A 206 -27.21 -11.05 23.77
C TRP A 206 -25.81 -11.61 23.56
N LYS A 207 -25.47 -11.90 22.32
CA LYS A 207 -24.18 -12.38 21.86
C LYS A 207 -23.39 -11.21 21.32
N LYS A 208 -22.07 -11.29 21.47
CA LYS A 208 -21.14 -10.38 20.83
C LYS A 208 -19.84 -11.07 20.46
N ILE A 209 -19.25 -10.64 19.36
CA ILE A 209 -17.84 -10.86 19.04
C ILE A 209 -17.20 -9.48 19.04
N GLU A 210 -16.10 -9.32 19.75
CA GLU A 210 -15.32 -8.08 19.76
C GLU A 210 -13.86 -8.41 19.47
N VAL A 211 -13.31 -7.75 18.45
CA VAL A 211 -11.90 -7.83 18.10
C VAL A 211 -11.30 -6.47 18.35
N ILE A 212 -10.14 -6.46 19.01
CA ILE A 212 -9.32 -5.26 19.18
C ILE A 212 -8.03 -5.53 18.42
N GLU A 213 -7.66 -4.62 17.52
CA GLU A 213 -6.39 -4.72 16.82
C GLU A 213 -5.69 -3.36 16.69
N MET A 214 -4.38 -3.41 16.50
CA MET A 214 -3.56 -2.27 16.10
C MET A 214 -3.93 -1.82 14.68
N CYS A 215 -3.97 -0.50 14.47
CA CYS A 215 -4.12 0.07 13.13
C CYS A 215 -2.83 -0.15 12.32
N HIS A 216 -2.99 -0.53 11.05
CA HIS A 216 -1.90 -0.53 10.08
C HIS A 216 -1.77 0.84 9.40
N SER A 217 -0.64 1.14 8.78
CA SER A 217 -0.54 2.27 7.85
C SER A 217 -1.21 1.91 6.52
N ASP A 218 -1.69 2.90 5.78
CA ASP A 218 -2.13 2.74 4.40
C ASP A 218 -1.00 2.32 3.43
N SER A 219 0.27 2.40 3.85
CA SER A 219 1.41 1.83 3.10
C SER A 219 1.48 0.30 3.13
N VAL A 220 0.68 -0.35 3.97
CA VAL A 220 0.55 -1.81 4.03
C VAL A 220 -0.58 -2.22 3.09
N ASP A 221 -0.34 -3.21 2.22
CA ASP A 221 -1.38 -3.74 1.35
C ASP A 221 -2.50 -4.37 2.21
N ALA A 222 -3.74 -3.96 1.97
CA ALA A 222 -4.88 -4.49 2.69
C ALA A 222 -5.06 -6.00 2.43
N GLU A 223 -4.67 -6.50 1.27
CA GLU A 223 -4.76 -7.93 0.96
C GLU A 223 -3.79 -8.76 1.82
N GLU A 224 -2.59 -8.24 2.12
CA GLU A 224 -1.65 -8.87 3.06
C GLU A 224 -2.24 -8.93 4.48
N ILE A 225 -2.94 -7.86 4.89
CA ILE A 225 -3.63 -7.80 6.19
C ILE A 225 -4.73 -8.86 6.27
N PHE A 226 -5.54 -9.01 5.22
CA PHE A 226 -6.63 -10.00 5.17
C PHE A 226 -6.12 -11.43 5.14
N GLN A 227 -5.11 -11.73 4.33
CA GLN A 227 -4.52 -13.07 4.23
C GLN A 227 -3.86 -13.52 5.53
N SER A 228 -3.25 -12.59 6.27
CA SER A 228 -2.65 -12.87 7.57
C SER A 228 -3.64 -12.80 8.74
N GLU A 229 -4.89 -12.42 8.48
CA GLU A 229 -5.96 -12.24 9.48
C GLU A 229 -5.57 -11.32 10.65
N LYS A 230 -4.67 -10.35 10.39
CA LYS A 230 -4.29 -9.29 11.34
C LYS A 230 -5.29 -8.14 11.31
N CYS A 231 -6.56 -8.51 11.35
CA CYS A 231 -7.70 -7.61 11.36
C CYS A 231 -8.94 -8.33 11.91
N VAL A 232 -10.13 -7.73 11.80
CA VAL A 232 -11.36 -8.45 12.07
C VAL A 232 -11.59 -9.41 10.90
N ALA A 233 -11.59 -10.71 11.15
CA ALA A 233 -11.85 -11.74 10.16
C ALA A 233 -12.87 -12.74 10.72
N ILE A 234 -14.07 -12.79 10.14
CA ILE A 234 -15.18 -13.60 10.63
C ILE A 234 -15.66 -14.53 9.53
N SER A 235 -15.72 -15.83 9.81
CA SER A 235 -16.28 -16.79 8.85
C SER A 235 -17.75 -16.54 8.59
N PHE A 236 -18.24 -16.91 7.41
CA PHE A 236 -19.65 -16.79 7.05
C PHE A 236 -20.55 -17.55 8.03
N ALA A 237 -20.13 -18.73 8.47
CA ALA A 237 -20.85 -19.51 9.46
C ALA A 237 -21.03 -18.76 10.79
N SER A 238 -19.97 -18.12 11.29
CA SER A 238 -20.04 -17.32 12.52
C SER A 238 -20.89 -16.08 12.34
N LEU A 239 -20.73 -15.36 11.22
CA LEU A 239 -21.42 -14.10 10.96
C LEU A 239 -22.93 -14.30 10.78
N LYS A 240 -23.35 -15.41 10.16
CA LYS A 240 -24.78 -15.76 9.98
C LYS A 240 -25.56 -15.82 11.29
N ASN A 241 -24.90 -16.14 12.41
CA ASN A 241 -25.54 -16.15 13.73
C ASN A 241 -25.89 -14.75 14.27
N PHE A 242 -25.44 -13.68 13.61
CA PHE A 242 -25.67 -12.28 13.98
C PHE A 242 -26.57 -11.53 12.99
N LEU A 243 -27.03 -12.19 11.92
CA LEU A 243 -27.91 -11.56 10.95
C LEU A 243 -29.34 -11.46 11.50
N ASN A 244 -29.94 -10.30 11.33
CA ASN A 244 -31.38 -10.11 11.53
C ASN A 244 -32.19 -10.58 10.30
N ASP A 245 -33.52 -10.49 10.41
CA ASP A 245 -34.44 -10.89 9.34
C ASP A 245 -34.23 -10.13 8.02
N GLN A 246 -33.62 -8.93 8.08
CA GLN A 246 -33.29 -8.08 6.93
C GLN A 246 -31.91 -8.38 6.32
N GLN A 247 -31.20 -9.41 6.79
CA GLN A 247 -29.81 -9.74 6.39
C GLN A 247 -28.80 -8.64 6.77
N GLU A 248 -29.03 -7.98 7.90
CA GLU A 248 -28.11 -6.99 8.46
C GLU A 248 -27.49 -7.48 9.76
N ILE A 249 -26.23 -7.08 9.99
CA ILE A 249 -25.58 -7.21 11.30
C ILE A 249 -25.61 -5.87 12.02
N SER A 250 -25.71 -5.88 13.34
CA SER A 250 -25.43 -4.69 14.16
C SER A 250 -23.97 -4.68 14.58
N PHE A 251 -23.33 -3.53 14.46
CA PHE A 251 -21.92 -3.37 14.83
C PHE A 251 -21.65 -2.03 15.51
N ASP A 252 -20.63 -2.06 16.37
CA ASP A 252 -20.00 -0.89 16.95
C ASP A 252 -18.51 -0.91 16.58
N PHE A 253 -17.94 0.24 16.24
CA PHE A 253 -16.48 0.38 16.26
C PHE A 253 -16.03 1.68 16.91
N ASN A 254 -14.78 1.68 17.35
CA ASN A 254 -14.11 2.84 17.90
C ASN A 254 -12.62 2.78 17.58
N ILE A 255 -12.06 3.84 17.02
CA ILE A 255 -10.61 4.03 16.89
C ILE A 255 -10.12 4.82 18.11
N PHE A 256 -9.06 4.36 18.77
CA PHE A 256 -8.55 4.96 20.00
C PHE A 256 -7.03 4.82 20.12
N LYS A 257 -6.46 5.59 21.05
CA LYS A 257 -5.10 5.38 21.55
C LYS A 257 -5.19 4.73 22.92
N PRO A 258 -4.48 3.61 23.19
CA PRO A 258 -4.47 3.02 24.51
C PRO A 258 -3.83 4.00 25.51
N TYR A 259 -4.40 4.09 26.70
CA TYR A 259 -3.77 4.78 27.80
C TYR A 259 -2.58 3.93 28.25
N VAL A 260 -1.35 4.41 28.02
CA VAL A 260 -0.17 3.79 28.61
C VAL A 260 -0.23 4.12 30.10
N GLN A 261 -0.53 3.13 30.94
CA GLN A 261 -0.20 3.23 32.35
C GLN A 261 1.33 3.22 32.42
N VAL A 262 1.92 4.37 32.74
CA VAL A 262 3.32 4.43 33.13
C VAL A 262 3.38 3.71 34.47
N GLU A 263 3.84 2.46 34.47
CA GLU A 263 4.27 1.81 35.70
C GLU A 263 5.45 2.64 36.25
N ASN A 264 5.20 3.30 37.38
CA ASN A 264 6.21 4.03 38.15
C ASN A 264 7.21 3.07 38.79
#